data_AF-A0A496Z9L6-F1
#
_entry.id   AF-A0A496Z9L6-F1
#
_cell.length_a   1.000
_cell.length_b   1.000
_cell.length_c   1.000
_cell.angle_alpha   90.00
_cell.angle_beta   90.00
_cell.angle_gamma   90.00
#
_symmetry.space_group_name_H-M   'P 1'
#
loop_
_entity.id
_entity.type
_entity.pdbx_description
1 polymer ?
#
loop_
_entity_poly.entity_id
_entity_poly.type
_entity_poly.pdbx_seq_one_letter_code
_entity_poly.pdbx_strand_id
1 'polypeptide(L)'
;MVLKRFGRNKGLFLIGLLLLGLITQDVCAGESSVIELSDGSVITGEVVSFDGKVWTIQSSSMGTLKIDGAKIVSIRSKTAVGKEPDGGISTGSQANAADMQAMQQSIMANEQIMAMIMGLQHEPEIQAILQDPEVMQAVNAGDMHALLSNPKFIRLMENAKIKDITKEAVK
;
A
#
# COMPACT_ATOMS: atom_id res chain seq x y z
N MET A 1 38.79 -30.28 -26.43
CA MET A 1 39.31 -31.67 -26.41
C MET A 1 40.65 -31.63 -25.66
N VAL A 2 40.99 -32.38 -24.62
CA VAL A 2 40.40 -33.53 -23.92
C VAL A 2 40.93 -33.49 -22.47
N LEU A 3 40.05 -33.90 -21.55
CA LEU A 3 40.24 -34.18 -20.14
C LEU A 3 41.34 -35.24 -19.86
N LYS A 4 42.12 -35.11 -18.78
CA LYS A 4 42.66 -36.32 -18.11
C LYS A 4 42.88 -36.12 -16.61
N ARG A 5 42.15 -36.95 -15.84
CA ARG A 5 42.18 -37.11 -14.37
C ARG A 5 43.36 -37.99 -13.92
N PHE A 6 43.76 -37.88 -12.65
CA PHE A 6 44.06 -38.94 -11.65
C PHE A 6 44.62 -38.23 -10.39
N GLY A 7 43.97 -38.21 -9.20
CA GLY A 7 43.96 -39.26 -8.14
C GLY A 7 45.35 -39.41 -7.51
N ARG A 8 45.63 -39.41 -6.20
CA ARG A 8 44.92 -39.63 -4.91
C ARG A 8 46.01 -39.46 -3.82
N ASN A 9 45.70 -39.07 -2.57
CA ASN A 9 46.44 -39.52 -1.37
C ASN A 9 45.64 -39.26 -0.08
N LYS A 10 45.67 -40.26 0.82
CA LYS A 10 44.96 -40.31 2.11
C LYS A 10 45.99 -40.30 3.25
N GLY A 11 45.75 -39.51 4.29
CA GLY A 11 46.33 -39.59 5.64
C GLY A 11 45.37 -38.85 6.57
N LEU A 12 44.56 -39.48 7.44
CA LEU A 12 44.82 -40.26 8.66
C LEU A 12 45.04 -39.37 9.91
N PHE A 13 43.97 -39.28 10.72
CA PHE A 13 43.88 -39.06 12.20
C PHE A 13 44.19 -37.65 12.74
N LEU A 14 43.21 -36.89 13.26
CA LEU A 14 42.40 -37.01 14.50
C LEU A 14 42.93 -36.12 15.63
N ILE A 15 42.04 -35.25 16.11
CA ILE A 15 42.03 -34.50 17.38
C ILE A 15 42.78 -33.17 17.37
N GLY A 16 42.01 -32.09 17.29
CA GLY A 16 42.49 -30.74 17.55
C GLY A 16 41.45 -29.66 17.22
N LEU A 17 40.59 -29.36 18.20
CA LEU A 17 39.99 -28.05 18.39
C LEU A 17 38.98 -27.53 17.33
N LEU A 18 37.70 -27.77 17.61
CA LEU A 18 36.70 -26.72 17.80
C LEU A 18 37.00 -25.37 17.10
N LEU A 19 36.62 -25.26 15.82
CA LEU A 19 36.34 -24.02 15.10
C LEU A 19 35.42 -24.42 13.93
N LEU A 20 34.25 -24.97 14.27
CA LEU A 20 33.00 -24.19 14.28
C LEU A 20 32.95 -23.32 13.03
N GLY A 21 32.47 -23.94 11.95
CA GLY A 21 32.11 -23.25 10.72
C GLY A 21 31.15 -22.12 11.03
N LEU A 22 31.67 -20.89 11.02
CA LEU A 22 30.89 -19.67 10.89
C LEU A 22 30.36 -19.65 9.46
N ILE A 23 29.29 -20.41 9.24
CA ILE A 23 28.31 -20.11 8.21
C ILE A 23 27.78 -18.73 8.60
N THR A 24 28.13 -17.73 7.82
CA THR A 24 27.64 -16.35 7.95
C THR A 24 26.14 -16.38 7.71
N GLN A 25 25.39 -16.35 8.80
CA GLN A 25 23.97 -16.05 8.76
C GLN A 25 23.89 -14.53 8.70
N ASP A 26 23.65 -13.99 7.51
CA ASP A 26 23.05 -12.67 7.39
C ASP A 26 21.67 -12.76 8.03
N VAL A 27 21.61 -12.54 9.34
CA VAL A 27 20.39 -12.12 10.01
C VAL A 27 20.22 -10.66 9.63
N CYS A 28 19.73 -10.46 8.41
CA CYS A 28 19.00 -9.24 8.12
C CYS A 28 17.77 -9.33 9.02
N ALA A 29 17.73 -8.52 10.08
CA ALA A 29 16.52 -8.33 10.86
C ALA A 29 15.49 -7.70 9.91
N GLY A 30 14.73 -8.54 9.23
CA GLY A 30 13.75 -8.11 8.26
C GLY A 30 12.73 -7.22 8.95
N GLU A 31 12.43 -6.13 8.28
CA GLU A 31 11.51 -5.11 8.76
C GLU A 31 10.17 -5.76 9.12
N SER A 32 9.86 -5.80 10.42
CA SER A 32 8.62 -6.39 10.91
C SER A 32 7.46 -5.65 10.26
N SER A 33 6.62 -6.34 9.51
CA SER A 33 5.46 -5.76 8.86
C SER A 33 4.18 -6.12 9.61
N VAL A 34 3.23 -5.21 9.64
CA VAL A 34 1.87 -5.40 10.15
C VAL A 34 0.94 -5.63 8.96
N ILE A 35 0.30 -6.78 8.92
CA ILE A 35 -0.53 -7.25 7.83
C ILE A 35 -1.97 -7.34 8.32
N GLU A 36 -2.87 -6.62 7.66
CA GLU A 36 -4.31 -6.62 7.95
C GLU A 36 -5.03 -7.50 6.94
N LEU A 37 -5.85 -8.41 7.43
CA LEU A 37 -6.61 -9.36 6.63
C LEU A 37 -8.04 -8.86 6.38
N SER A 38 -8.69 -9.42 5.36
CA SER A 38 -10.07 -9.09 4.97
C SER A 38 -11.12 -9.37 6.06
N ASP A 39 -10.78 -10.17 7.06
CA ASP A 39 -11.62 -10.46 8.22
C ASP A 39 -11.37 -9.51 9.42
N GLY A 40 -10.50 -8.50 9.24
CA GLY A 40 -10.08 -7.56 10.27
C GLY A 40 -8.96 -8.09 11.19
N SER A 41 -8.47 -9.32 10.97
CA SER A 41 -7.35 -9.86 11.74
C SER A 41 -6.06 -9.15 11.41
N VAL A 42 -5.24 -8.88 12.43
CA VAL A 42 -3.95 -8.22 12.28
C VAL A 42 -2.83 -9.19 12.64
N ILE A 43 -1.91 -9.40 11.71
CA ILE A 43 -0.75 -10.27 11.85
C ILE A 43 0.51 -9.41 11.83
N THR A 44 1.48 -9.72 12.68
CA THR A 44 2.80 -9.07 12.64
C THR A 44 3.85 -10.11 12.26
N GLY A 45 4.66 -9.80 11.25
CA GLY A 45 5.69 -10.69 10.76
C GLY A 45 6.51 -10.10 9.62
N GLU A 46 7.64 -10.72 9.33
CA GLU A 46 8.49 -10.38 8.20
C GLU A 46 7.91 -11.02 6.93
N VAL A 47 7.84 -10.25 5.85
CA VAL A 47 7.47 -10.81 4.55
C VAL A 47 8.69 -11.50 3.93
N VAL A 48 8.66 -12.82 3.85
CA VAL A 48 9.76 -13.65 3.35
C VAL A 48 9.72 -13.78 1.83
N SER A 49 8.53 -13.93 1.25
CA SER A 49 8.38 -14.03 -0.21
C SER A 49 6.93 -13.81 -0.67
N PHE A 50 6.78 -13.45 -1.94
CA PHE A 50 5.50 -13.39 -2.64
C PHE A 50 5.64 -14.11 -3.98
N ASP A 51 4.80 -15.12 -4.23
CA ASP A 51 4.82 -15.91 -5.46
C ASP A 51 3.81 -15.45 -6.52
N GLY A 52 3.20 -14.28 -6.32
CA GLY A 52 2.17 -13.72 -7.20
C GLY A 52 0.74 -13.99 -6.73
N LYS A 53 0.53 -15.00 -5.88
CA LYS A 53 -0.79 -15.30 -5.29
C LYS A 53 -0.72 -15.49 -3.77
N VAL A 54 0.39 -15.96 -3.24
CA VAL A 54 0.57 -16.34 -1.85
C VAL A 54 1.75 -15.56 -1.26
N TRP A 55 1.48 -14.90 -0.15
CA TRP A 55 2.46 -14.26 0.71
C TRP A 55 2.96 -15.25 1.75
N THR A 56 4.27 -15.41 1.84
CA THR A 56 4.93 -16.16 2.91
C THR A 56 5.43 -15.16 3.94
N ILE A 57 4.87 -15.23 5.14
CA ILE A 57 5.15 -14.29 6.24
C ILE A 57 5.73 -15.07 7.40
N GLN A 58 6.89 -14.67 7.90
CA GLN A 58 7.49 -15.21 9.11
C GLN A 58 7.08 -14.36 10.30
N SER A 59 6.12 -14.85 11.09
CA SER A 59 5.76 -14.24 12.36
C SER A 59 6.61 -14.82 13.49
N SER A 60 7.01 -13.98 14.45
CA SER A 60 7.72 -14.42 15.65
C SER A 60 6.82 -15.18 16.62
N SER A 61 5.50 -14.92 16.62
CA SER A 61 4.54 -15.58 17.50
C SER A 61 3.86 -16.80 16.87
N MET A 62 3.71 -16.80 15.54
CA MET A 62 2.93 -17.82 14.82
C MET A 62 3.75 -18.67 13.84
N GLY A 63 5.04 -18.37 13.67
CA GLY A 63 5.88 -19.08 12.70
C GLY A 63 5.61 -18.65 11.25
N THR A 64 5.88 -19.55 10.30
CA THR A 64 5.71 -19.28 8.87
C THR A 64 4.24 -19.42 8.45
N LEU A 65 3.64 -18.32 8.02
CA LEU A 65 2.27 -18.22 7.55
C LEU A 65 2.26 -18.09 6.03
N LYS A 66 1.38 -18.85 5.36
CA LYS A 66 1.08 -18.69 3.93
C LYS A 66 -0.30 -18.08 3.79
N ILE A 67 -0.36 -16.86 3.30
CA ILE A 67 -1.59 -16.07 3.20
C ILE A 67 -1.86 -15.79 1.73
N ASP A 68 -3.07 -16.06 1.27
CA ASP A 68 -3.48 -15.67 -0.07
C ASP A 68 -3.53 -14.13 -0.18
N GLY A 69 -2.92 -13.56 -1.20
CA GLY A 69 -2.87 -12.12 -1.44
C GLY A 69 -4.26 -11.50 -1.58
N ALA A 70 -5.26 -12.26 -2.01
CA ALA A 70 -6.65 -11.80 -2.06
C ALA A 70 -7.26 -11.53 -0.67
N LYS A 71 -6.65 -12.07 0.40
CA LYS A 71 -7.08 -11.87 1.78
C LYS A 71 -6.33 -10.75 2.48
N ILE A 72 -5.33 -10.15 1.85
CA ILE A 72 -4.52 -9.08 2.44
C ILE A 72 -5.12 -7.75 2.02
N VAL A 73 -5.50 -6.95 3.01
CA VAL A 73 -6.05 -5.60 2.82
C VAL A 73 -4.95 -4.55 2.90
N SER A 74 -3.97 -4.72 3.80
CA SER A 74 -2.87 -3.78 3.97
C SER A 74 -1.62 -4.45 4.50
N ILE A 75 -0.44 -3.99 4.05
CA ILE A 75 0.87 -4.34 4.62
C ILE A 75 1.55 -3.01 5.00
N ARG A 76 1.82 -2.83 6.29
CA ARG A 76 2.50 -1.66 6.85
C ARG A 76 3.85 -2.08 7.41
N SER A 77 4.95 -1.56 6.87
CA SER A 77 6.27 -1.71 7.48
C SER A 77 6.29 -1.02 8.85
N LYS A 78 6.61 -1.77 9.92
CA LYS A 78 6.86 -1.21 11.25
C LYS A 78 8.30 -0.68 11.27
N THR A 79 8.54 0.43 10.59
CA THR A 79 9.79 1.18 10.78
C THR A 79 9.81 1.70 12.21
N ALA A 80 10.83 1.34 12.99
CA ALA A 80 10.97 1.79 14.37
C ALA A 80 11.05 3.33 14.41
N VAL A 81 9.99 3.97 14.90
CA VAL A 81 9.91 5.43 15.06
C VAL A 81 10.84 5.86 16.19
N GLY A 82 11.92 6.54 15.82
CA GLY A 82 12.55 7.53 16.69
C GLY A 82 11.77 8.84 16.62
N LYS A 83 11.03 9.14 17.69
CA LYS A 83 10.54 10.46 18.12
C LYS A 83 9.27 11.01 17.44
N GLU A 84 8.15 10.81 18.12
CA GLU A 84 7.00 11.74 18.13
C GLU A 84 7.39 13.05 18.85
N PRO A 85 6.83 14.23 18.49
CA PRO A 85 5.39 14.41 18.34
C PRO A 85 4.92 15.10 17.06
N ASP A 86 3.62 14.89 16.81
CA ASP A 86 2.69 15.67 15.99
C ASP A 86 2.38 15.16 14.56
N GLY A 87 1.09 14.88 14.33
CA GLY A 87 0.47 14.69 13.01
C GLY A 87 0.95 13.51 12.17
N GLY A 88 0.54 12.28 12.52
CA GLY A 88 0.88 11.06 11.78
C GLY A 88 0.34 11.02 10.34
N ILE A 89 1.12 11.53 9.40
CA ILE A 89 0.97 11.35 7.96
C ILE A 89 1.38 9.91 7.62
N SER A 90 0.42 9.14 7.10
CA SER A 90 0.66 7.82 6.54
C SER A 90 1.65 7.90 5.38
N THR A 91 2.72 7.11 5.41
CA THR A 91 3.76 6.97 4.36
C THR A 91 3.25 6.18 3.13
N GLY A 92 2.01 6.43 2.71
CA GLY A 92 1.48 6.21 1.35
C GLY A 92 0.93 7.50 0.71
N SER A 93 1.00 8.61 1.46
CA SER A 93 0.32 9.86 1.12
C SER A 93 1.20 10.88 0.41
N GLN A 94 2.53 10.72 0.35
CA GLN A 94 3.38 11.78 -0.21
C GLN A 94 3.47 11.78 -1.74
N ALA A 95 3.40 10.60 -2.39
CA ALA A 95 3.26 10.55 -3.84
C ALA A 95 1.84 10.98 -4.26
N ASN A 96 0.82 10.41 -3.62
CA ASN A 96 -0.57 10.74 -3.93
C ASN A 96 -0.99 12.15 -3.52
N ALA A 97 -0.49 12.74 -2.42
CA ALA A 97 -0.84 14.11 -2.06
C ALA A 97 -0.23 15.11 -3.03
N ALA A 98 1.02 14.91 -3.46
CA ALA A 98 1.64 15.77 -4.46
C ALA A 98 0.88 15.70 -5.80
N ASP A 99 0.50 14.49 -6.23
CA ASP A 99 -0.28 14.28 -7.45
C ASP A 99 -1.71 14.84 -7.32
N MET A 100 -2.37 14.67 -6.16
CA MET A 100 -3.69 15.26 -5.89
C MET A 100 -3.62 16.78 -5.82
N GLN A 101 -2.56 17.36 -5.25
CA GLN A 101 -2.34 18.80 -5.18
C GLN A 101 -2.08 19.39 -6.57
N ALA A 102 -1.28 18.71 -7.39
CA ALA A 102 -1.04 19.11 -8.79
C ALA A 102 -2.34 19.04 -9.60
N MET A 103 -3.12 17.97 -9.45
CA MET A 103 -4.43 17.85 -10.10
C MET A 103 -5.40 18.94 -9.64
N GLN A 104 -5.47 19.21 -8.34
CA GLN A 104 -6.28 20.29 -7.79
C GLN A 104 -5.88 21.65 -8.39
N GLN A 105 -4.57 21.94 -8.50
CA GLN A 105 -4.08 23.15 -9.12
C GLN A 105 -4.43 23.24 -10.60
N SER A 106 -4.28 22.16 -11.36
CA SER A 106 -4.66 22.11 -12.79
C SER A 106 -6.16 22.35 -13.00
N ILE A 107 -7.00 21.77 -12.14
CA ILE A 107 -8.45 22.00 -12.15
C ILE A 107 -8.78 23.46 -11.86
N MET A 108 -8.12 24.06 -10.86
CA MET A 108 -8.35 25.46 -10.48
C MET A 108 -7.79 26.46 -11.51
N ALA A 109 -6.71 26.12 -12.20
CA ALA A 109 -6.10 26.94 -13.25
C ALA A 109 -6.86 26.85 -14.58
N ASN A 110 -7.70 25.83 -14.77
CA ASN A 110 -8.47 25.62 -15.99
C ASN A 110 -9.83 26.33 -15.92
N GLU A 111 -9.93 27.49 -16.60
CA GLU A 111 -11.15 28.29 -16.66
C GLU A 111 -12.38 27.51 -17.19
N GLN A 112 -12.16 26.59 -18.13
CA GLN A 112 -13.23 25.77 -18.70
C GLN A 112 -13.76 24.77 -17.67
N ILE A 113 -12.88 24.13 -16.89
CA ILE A 113 -13.30 23.25 -15.79
C ILE A 113 -14.03 24.06 -14.72
N MET A 114 -13.54 25.24 -14.37
CA MET A 114 -14.21 26.10 -13.39
C MET A 114 -15.61 26.53 -13.84
N ALA A 115 -15.80 26.86 -15.13
CA ALA A 115 -17.11 27.14 -15.71
C ALA A 115 -18.06 25.93 -15.64
N MET A 116 -17.56 24.72 -15.91
CA MET A 116 -18.34 23.49 -15.77
C MET A 116 -18.73 23.22 -14.30
N ILE A 117 -17.82 23.42 -13.35
CA ILE A 117 -18.10 23.29 -11.90
C ILE A 117 -19.16 24.30 -11.43
N MET A 118 -19.10 25.55 -11.89
CA MET A 118 -20.12 26.56 -11.58
C MET A 118 -21.50 26.17 -12.11
N GLY A 119 -21.55 25.54 -13.29
CA GLY A 119 -22.78 24.96 -13.82
C GLY A 119 -23.32 23.81 -12.95
N LEU A 120 -22.45 22.99 -12.38
CA LEU A 120 -22.82 21.88 -11.50
C LEU A 120 -23.34 22.33 -10.13
N GLN A 121 -22.84 23.44 -9.57
CA GLN A 121 -23.29 23.93 -8.26
C GLN A 121 -24.81 24.19 -8.21
N HIS A 122 -25.42 24.49 -9.36
CA HIS A 122 -26.84 24.76 -9.49
C HIS A 122 -27.69 23.48 -9.70
N GLU A 123 -27.06 22.32 -9.85
CA GLU A 123 -27.76 21.04 -10.02
C GLU A 123 -28.32 20.54 -8.68
N PRO A 124 -29.58 20.06 -8.64
CA PRO A 124 -30.20 19.56 -7.41
C PRO A 124 -29.47 18.33 -6.85
N GLU A 125 -28.86 17.50 -7.70
CA GLU A 125 -28.09 16.32 -7.30
C GLU A 125 -26.81 16.70 -6.55
N ILE A 126 -26.13 17.76 -6.98
CA ILE A 126 -24.92 18.28 -6.32
C ILE A 126 -25.28 18.89 -4.96
N GLN A 127 -26.36 19.66 -4.90
CA GLN A 127 -26.83 20.24 -3.64
C GLN A 127 -27.19 19.17 -2.61
N ALA A 128 -27.84 18.09 -3.05
CA ALA A 128 -28.19 16.96 -2.18
C ALA A 128 -26.95 16.23 -1.60
N ILE A 129 -25.82 16.30 -2.29
CA ILE A 129 -24.54 15.70 -1.87
C ILE A 129 -23.77 16.64 -0.95
N LEU A 130 -23.74 17.93 -1.26
CA LEU A 130 -23.10 18.94 -0.38
C LEU A 130 -23.83 19.05 0.97
N GLN A 131 -25.12 18.72 1.01
CA GLN A 131 -25.92 18.64 2.23
C GLN A 131 -25.76 17.29 2.96
N ASP A 132 -25.07 16.31 2.37
CA ASP A 132 -24.88 15.00 2.97
C ASP A 132 -23.70 15.01 3.96
N PRO A 133 -23.94 14.79 5.27
CA PRO A 133 -22.89 14.84 6.27
C PRO A 133 -21.86 13.72 6.10
N GLU A 134 -22.25 12.55 5.60
CA GLU A 134 -21.33 11.43 5.41
C GLU A 134 -20.36 11.71 4.27
N VAL A 135 -20.85 12.29 3.18
CA VAL A 135 -20.00 12.71 2.05
C VAL A 135 -19.02 13.78 2.49
N MET A 136 -19.48 14.81 3.21
CA MET A 136 -18.61 15.88 3.69
C MET A 136 -17.55 15.37 4.66
N GLN A 137 -17.89 14.42 5.53
CA GLN A 137 -16.92 13.77 6.42
C GLN A 137 -15.90 12.96 5.62
N ALA A 138 -16.35 12.16 4.67
CA ALA A 138 -15.49 11.34 3.84
C ALA A 138 -14.53 12.17 2.98
N VAL A 139 -14.99 13.29 2.38
CA VAL A 139 -14.11 14.22 1.65
C VAL A 139 -13.06 14.83 2.57
N ASN A 140 -13.45 15.33 3.74
CA ASN A 140 -12.52 15.93 4.70
C ASN A 140 -11.50 14.92 5.25
N ALA A 141 -11.91 13.66 5.41
CA ALA A 141 -11.05 12.57 5.85
C ALA A 141 -10.20 11.96 4.70
N GLY A 142 -10.48 12.33 3.44
CA GLY A 142 -9.88 11.65 2.28
C GLY A 142 -10.30 10.19 2.12
N ASP A 143 -11.43 9.79 2.72
CA ASP A 143 -11.90 8.41 2.75
C ASP A 143 -12.67 8.07 1.46
N MET A 144 -11.93 7.60 0.46
CA MET A 144 -12.49 7.14 -0.81
C MET A 144 -13.43 5.94 -0.65
N HIS A 145 -13.24 5.11 0.37
CA HIS A 145 -14.11 3.95 0.59
C HIS A 145 -15.51 4.41 1.05
N ALA A 146 -15.56 5.38 1.95
CA ALA A 146 -16.80 6.00 2.39
C ALA A 146 -17.52 6.74 1.23
N LEU A 147 -16.79 7.40 0.34
CA LEU A 147 -17.40 8.02 -0.85
C LEU A 147 -17.99 6.99 -1.81
N LEU A 148 -17.26 5.92 -2.12
CA LEU A 148 -17.72 4.89 -3.06
C LEU A 148 -18.85 4.02 -2.51
N SER A 149 -19.01 3.93 -1.19
CA SER A 149 -20.14 3.24 -0.58
C SER A 149 -21.41 4.10 -0.53
N ASN A 150 -21.31 5.43 -0.69
CA ASN A 150 -22.46 6.32 -0.67
C ASN A 150 -23.20 6.30 -2.04
N PRO A 151 -24.47 5.88 -2.10
CA PRO A 151 -25.21 5.74 -3.35
C PRO A 151 -25.47 7.08 -4.05
N LYS A 152 -25.49 8.21 -3.33
CA LYS A 152 -25.64 9.54 -3.94
C LYS A 152 -24.37 9.93 -4.68
N PHE A 153 -23.20 9.65 -4.12
CA PHE A 153 -21.91 9.88 -4.77
C PHE A 153 -21.76 9.02 -6.03
N ILE A 154 -22.17 7.75 -5.98
CA ILE A 154 -22.17 6.88 -7.17
C ILE A 154 -23.06 7.43 -8.29
N ARG A 155 -24.29 7.87 -7.96
CA ARG A 155 -25.17 8.51 -8.94
C ARG A 155 -24.57 9.76 -9.55
N LEU A 156 -23.84 10.54 -8.74
CA LEU A 156 -23.15 11.72 -9.24
C LEU A 156 -22.07 11.38 -10.27
N MET A 157 -21.30 10.32 -10.03
CA MET A 157 -20.29 9.85 -10.99
C MET A 157 -20.92 9.39 -12.32
N GLU A 158 -22.18 8.95 -12.30
CA GLU A 158 -22.88 8.55 -13.51
C GLU A 158 -23.34 9.75 -14.38
N ASN A 159 -23.42 10.94 -13.78
CA ASN A 159 -23.84 12.17 -14.45
C ASN A 159 -22.89 12.53 -15.61
N ALA A 160 -23.46 12.82 -16.78
CA ALA A 160 -22.70 13.10 -18.00
C ALA A 160 -21.75 14.30 -17.83
N LYS A 161 -22.19 15.36 -17.15
CA LYS A 161 -21.39 16.58 -16.93
C LYS A 161 -20.18 16.30 -16.03
N ILE A 162 -20.33 15.44 -15.03
CA ILE A 162 -19.23 15.03 -14.14
C ILE A 162 -18.17 14.25 -14.93
N LYS A 163 -18.60 13.31 -15.79
CA LYS A 163 -17.68 12.54 -16.64
C LYS A 163 -16.88 13.44 -17.59
N ASP A 164 -17.53 14.46 -18.16
CA ASP A 164 -16.85 15.42 -19.03
C ASP A 164 -15.80 16.23 -18.26
N ILE A 165 -16.10 16.67 -17.03
CA ILE A 165 -15.13 17.35 -16.16
C ILE A 165 -13.97 16.43 -15.81
N THR A 166 -14.23 15.18 -15.38
CA THR A 166 -13.16 14.24 -15.04
C THR A 166 -12.26 13.97 -16.24
N LYS A 167 -12.84 13.86 -17.44
CA LYS A 167 -12.08 13.65 -18.67
C LYS A 167 -11.18 14.84 -19.00
N GLU A 168 -11.66 16.06 -18.84
CA GLU A 168 -10.84 17.26 -19.06
C GLU A 168 -9.85 17.53 -17.91
N ALA A 169 -10.14 17.07 -16.69
CA ALA A 169 -9.24 17.20 -15.54
C ALA A 169 -8.02 16.25 -15.58
N VAL A 170 -8.17 15.10 -16.26
CA VAL A 170 -7.11 14.07 -16.39
C VAL A 170 -6.24 14.31 -17.65
N LYS A 171 -6.63 15.25 -18.51
CA LYS A 171 -5.97 15.57 -19.77
C LYS A 171 -4.85 16.59 -19.59
#